data_AF-A0A3M2D8F9-F1
#
_entry.id   AF-A0A3M2D8F9-F1
#
_cell.length_a   1.000
_cell.length_b   1.000
_cell.length_c   1.000
_cell.angle_alpha   90.00
_cell.angle_beta   90.00
_cell.angle_gamma   90.00
#
_symmetry.space_group_name_H-M   'P 1'
#
loop_
_entity.id
_entity.type
_entity.pdbx_description
1 polymer ?
#
loop_
_entity_poly.entity_id
_entity_poly.type
_entity_poly.pdbx_seq_one_letter_code
_entity_poly.pdbx_strand_id
1 'polypeptide(L)'
;MSDSPAVRTADDKFERHLTAAGALLRRDRLADARGELEAALAARPGDTKALGLLGLVCFRLQAYDAALDAYRQLVAADPSDASYRLNLGLVYLKLGQADRAIAELERTRELDPSMDKAVSYLGLAYARSGNYLAAYEAFRRVGQRELADEMRPHLTAAQIAEVDARLAGTAAPAGTEPGRRRAARVSDAEVAAPPAADAVPGRDAPRAGDRAATDAGTAAREFDEEPARATDGAVRAAQSRTGAITQALEAAAPARDAEQMARPASIGHEPPLPLSRFATQQLIRPEDSEYPFEISSGGVLVVRVRGRILSRTEGVIVSGGELAYEPATRKVRGAVTDEPFGGERPMFIVTGDGHLVASPLGARFSAVALDDDALYVREDLVYAFEDRLRWENGYVPGSDAKIAVVQFRGKGCVALRTAAPVLAVKLRPTRVLYVDVDALAGWVGRVVPRVVAPAAGGEESALFVECSGEGIVLLDDALGRGGPTAP
;
A
#
# COMPACT_ATOMS: atom_id res chain seq x y z
N MET A 1 -48.32 -8.08 -21.49
CA MET A 1 -48.35 -8.25 -20.02
C MET A 1 -48.00 -6.89 -19.45
N SER A 2 -48.80 -6.36 -18.52
CA SER A 2 -48.69 -4.97 -18.08
C SER A 2 -48.16 -4.92 -16.65
N ASP A 3 -47.08 -4.16 -16.44
CA ASP A 3 -46.50 -4.01 -15.11
C ASP A 3 -47.46 -3.28 -14.17
N SER A 4 -47.80 -3.93 -13.06
CA SER A 4 -48.73 -3.40 -12.07
C SER A 4 -48.09 -2.20 -11.33
N PRO A 5 -48.85 -1.12 -11.05
CA PRO A 5 -48.27 0.11 -10.49
C PRO A 5 -47.57 -0.11 -9.14
N ALA A 6 -48.01 -1.10 -8.35
CA ALA A 6 -47.37 -1.47 -7.09
C ALA A 6 -45.94 -2.05 -7.24
N VAL A 7 -45.68 -2.81 -8.32
CA VAL A 7 -44.34 -3.35 -8.62
C VAL A 7 -43.41 -2.21 -9.01
N ARG A 8 -43.86 -1.36 -9.94
CA ARG A 8 -43.10 -0.18 -10.39
C ARG A 8 -42.72 0.75 -9.25
N THR A 9 -43.63 1.01 -8.31
CA THR A 9 -43.31 1.84 -7.12
C THR A 9 -42.36 1.16 -6.12
N ALA A 10 -42.29 -0.17 -6.11
CA ALA A 10 -41.29 -0.90 -5.31
C ALA A 10 -39.90 -0.81 -5.96
N ASP A 11 -39.80 -0.98 -7.28
CA ASP A 11 -38.56 -0.81 -8.03
C ASP A 11 -38.04 0.64 -8.01
N ASP A 12 -38.91 1.63 -8.25
CA ASP A 12 -38.58 3.06 -8.11
C ASP A 12 -38.05 3.39 -6.71
N LYS A 13 -38.60 2.74 -5.67
CA LYS A 13 -38.13 2.89 -4.28
C LYS A 13 -36.79 2.21 -4.07
N PHE A 14 -36.61 0.99 -4.57
CA PHE A 14 -35.38 0.21 -4.47
C PHE A 14 -34.20 0.96 -5.11
N GLU A 15 -34.31 1.36 -6.38
CA GLU A 15 -33.21 2.00 -7.10
C GLU A 15 -32.82 3.36 -6.50
N ARG A 16 -33.80 4.10 -5.95
CA ARG A 16 -33.55 5.34 -5.22
C ARG A 16 -32.72 5.11 -3.96
N HIS A 17 -33.11 4.15 -3.12
CA HIS A 17 -32.38 3.82 -1.89
C HIS A 17 -30.99 3.24 -2.20
N LEU A 18 -30.87 2.35 -3.19
CA LEU A 18 -29.58 1.80 -3.63
C LEU A 18 -28.64 2.90 -4.17
N THR A 19 -29.17 3.87 -4.92
CA THR A 19 -28.41 5.03 -5.42
C THR A 19 -27.98 5.95 -4.28
N ALA A 20 -28.86 6.20 -3.30
CA ALA A 20 -28.55 6.99 -2.11
C ALA A 20 -27.43 6.34 -1.28
N ALA A 21 -27.53 5.03 -1.02
CA ALA A 21 -26.49 4.25 -0.36
C ALA A 21 -25.14 4.37 -1.09
N GLY A 22 -25.11 4.16 -2.41
CA GLY A 22 -23.88 4.32 -3.22
C GLY A 22 -23.28 5.73 -3.16
N ALA A 23 -24.10 6.77 -3.04
CA ALA A 23 -23.65 8.15 -2.88
C ALA A 23 -23.17 8.48 -1.45
N LEU A 24 -23.65 7.76 -0.43
CA LEU A 24 -23.21 7.87 0.96
C LEU A 24 -21.90 7.09 1.20
N LEU A 25 -21.73 5.94 0.56
CA LEU A 25 -20.50 5.14 0.60
C LEU A 25 -19.29 5.91 0.04
N ARG A 26 -19.47 6.62 -1.09
CA ARG A 26 -18.44 7.52 -1.64
C ARG A 26 -18.11 8.74 -0.77
N ARG A 27 -18.80 8.92 0.36
CA ARG A 27 -18.58 10.00 1.36
C ARG A 27 -18.27 9.43 2.74
N ASP A 28 -17.96 8.13 2.81
CA ASP A 28 -17.76 7.33 4.02
C ASP A 28 -18.86 7.42 5.09
N ARG A 29 -20.08 7.77 4.69
CA ARG A 29 -21.25 7.88 5.58
C ARG A 29 -21.89 6.51 5.81
N LEU A 30 -21.14 5.62 6.45
CA LEU A 30 -21.47 4.20 6.61
C LEU A 30 -22.79 3.95 7.35
N ALA A 31 -23.06 4.68 8.43
CA ALA A 31 -24.28 4.50 9.21
C ALA A 31 -25.54 4.90 8.41
N ASP A 32 -25.48 5.99 7.65
CA ASP A 32 -26.57 6.40 6.76
C ASP A 32 -26.74 5.42 5.58
N ALA A 33 -25.62 5.00 4.97
CA ALA A 33 -25.62 4.04 3.88
C ALA A 33 -26.24 2.70 4.29
N ARG A 34 -26.03 2.26 5.54
CA ARG A 34 -26.69 1.08 6.12
C ARG A 34 -28.21 1.22 6.10
N GLY A 35 -28.74 2.35 6.58
CA GLY A 35 -30.19 2.60 6.63
C GLY A 35 -30.83 2.65 5.24
N GLU A 36 -30.15 3.24 4.25
CA GLU A 36 -30.59 3.20 2.85
C GLU A 36 -30.57 1.77 2.28
N LEU A 37 -29.56 0.95 2.59
CA LEU A 37 -29.49 -0.45 2.14
C LEU A 37 -30.56 -1.33 2.79
N GLU A 38 -30.84 -1.14 4.08
CA GLU A 38 -31.96 -1.79 4.77
C GLU A 38 -33.31 -1.37 4.16
N ALA A 39 -33.47 -0.08 3.79
CA ALA A 39 -34.67 0.42 3.12
C ALA A 39 -34.82 -0.08 1.66
N ALA A 40 -33.71 -0.32 0.95
CA ALA A 40 -33.70 -0.97 -0.36
C ALA A 40 -34.10 -2.44 -0.25
N LEU A 41 -33.51 -3.21 0.67
CA LEU A 41 -33.85 -4.61 0.90
C LEU A 41 -35.28 -4.82 1.42
N ALA A 42 -35.84 -3.82 2.12
CA ALA A 42 -37.26 -3.81 2.47
C ALA A 42 -38.20 -3.56 1.25
N ALA A 43 -37.67 -3.08 0.12
CA ALA A 43 -38.41 -2.95 -1.15
C ALA A 43 -38.19 -4.16 -2.07
N ARG A 44 -36.97 -4.73 -2.12
CA ARG A 44 -36.63 -5.96 -2.85
C ARG A 44 -35.82 -6.92 -1.95
N PRO A 45 -36.47 -7.79 -1.17
CA PRO A 45 -35.78 -8.77 -0.34
C PRO A 45 -34.94 -9.74 -1.17
N GLY A 46 -33.74 -10.07 -0.69
CA GLY A 46 -32.85 -11.02 -1.36
C GLY A 46 -32.04 -10.47 -2.55
N ASP A 47 -32.12 -9.16 -2.86
CA ASP A 47 -31.29 -8.55 -3.90
C ASP A 47 -29.79 -8.66 -3.55
N THR A 48 -29.04 -9.42 -4.35
CA THR A 48 -27.64 -9.78 -4.06
C THR A 48 -26.69 -8.57 -4.08
N LYS A 49 -27.00 -7.54 -4.88
CA LYS A 49 -26.21 -6.30 -4.93
C LYS A 49 -26.42 -5.48 -3.66
N ALA A 50 -27.67 -5.33 -3.21
CA ALA A 50 -27.97 -4.64 -1.95
C ALA A 50 -27.48 -5.42 -0.72
N LEU A 51 -27.61 -6.76 -0.71
CA LEU A 51 -27.03 -7.62 0.33
C LEU A 51 -25.49 -7.53 0.38
N GLY A 52 -24.81 -7.54 -0.78
CA GLY A 52 -23.35 -7.44 -0.87
C GLY A 52 -22.81 -6.12 -0.32
N LEU A 53 -23.51 -5.02 -0.61
CA LEU A 53 -23.20 -3.71 -0.04
C LEU A 53 -23.54 -3.64 1.45
N LEU A 54 -24.65 -4.24 1.91
CA LEU A 54 -25.01 -4.26 3.33
C LEU A 54 -23.98 -5.05 4.17
N GLY A 55 -23.55 -6.22 3.68
CA GLY A 55 -22.51 -7.02 4.32
C GLY A 55 -21.19 -6.25 4.47
N LEU A 56 -20.77 -5.54 3.41
CA LEU A 56 -19.58 -4.68 3.41
C LEU A 56 -19.71 -3.54 4.43
N VAL A 57 -20.86 -2.86 4.47
CA VAL A 57 -21.12 -1.74 5.39
C VAL A 57 -21.16 -2.21 6.83
N CYS A 58 -21.87 -3.30 7.13
CA CYS A 58 -21.92 -3.89 8.46
C CYS A 58 -20.54 -4.34 8.92
N PHE A 59 -19.71 -4.91 8.04
CA PHE A 59 -18.32 -5.27 8.38
C PHE A 59 -17.46 -4.04 8.70
N ARG A 60 -17.53 -2.96 7.89
CA ARG A 60 -16.80 -1.71 8.15
C ARG A 60 -17.28 -0.99 9.41
N LEU A 61 -18.57 -1.11 9.76
CA LEU A 61 -19.15 -0.66 11.03
C LEU A 61 -18.88 -1.60 12.22
N GLN A 62 -18.11 -2.67 12.03
CA GLN A 62 -17.86 -3.73 13.03
C GLN A 62 -19.10 -4.47 13.55
N ALA A 63 -20.25 -4.32 12.88
CA ALA A 63 -21.50 -5.03 13.14
C ALA A 63 -21.44 -6.45 12.53
N TYR A 64 -20.51 -7.27 13.03
CA TYR A 64 -20.12 -8.53 12.39
C TYR A 64 -21.25 -9.57 12.29
N ASP A 65 -22.20 -9.61 13.22
CA ASP A 65 -23.36 -10.51 13.14
C ASP A 65 -24.32 -10.11 11.99
N ALA A 66 -24.54 -8.81 11.77
CA ALA A 66 -25.33 -8.32 10.64
C ALA A 66 -24.62 -8.56 9.29
N ALA A 67 -23.28 -8.49 9.28
CA ALA A 67 -22.49 -8.89 8.11
C ALA A 67 -22.55 -10.41 7.85
N LEU A 68 -22.54 -11.22 8.92
CA LEU A 68 -22.64 -12.68 8.86
C LEU A 68 -23.94 -13.12 8.19
N ASP A 69 -25.07 -12.56 8.60
CA ASP A 69 -26.37 -12.92 8.02
C ASP A 69 -26.56 -12.41 6.59
N ALA A 70 -25.94 -11.29 6.21
CA ALA A 70 -25.88 -10.82 4.82
C ALA A 70 -25.05 -11.77 3.94
N TYR A 71 -23.83 -12.13 4.34
CA TYR A 71 -22.98 -13.04 3.55
C TYR A 71 -23.49 -14.49 3.52
N ARG A 72 -24.20 -14.95 4.55
CA ARG A 72 -24.92 -16.23 4.51
C ARG A 72 -26.01 -16.26 3.45
N GLN A 73 -26.81 -15.19 3.32
CA GLN A 73 -27.82 -15.10 2.27
C GLN A 73 -27.20 -15.10 0.88
N LEU A 74 -26.04 -14.44 0.71
CA LEU A 74 -25.30 -14.43 -0.55
C LEU A 74 -24.74 -15.82 -0.91
N VAL A 75 -24.10 -16.51 0.02
CA VAL A 75 -23.58 -17.89 -0.20
C VAL A 75 -24.72 -18.92 -0.37
N ALA A 76 -25.93 -18.62 0.12
CA ALA A 76 -27.13 -19.43 -0.16
C ALA A 76 -27.75 -19.13 -1.53
N ALA A 77 -27.65 -17.88 -2.02
CA ALA A 77 -28.14 -17.46 -3.33
C ALA A 77 -27.21 -17.90 -4.47
N ASP A 78 -25.90 -17.76 -4.29
CA ASP A 78 -24.87 -18.34 -5.16
C ASP A 78 -23.82 -19.09 -4.32
N PRO A 79 -23.93 -20.43 -4.21
CA PRO A 79 -22.94 -21.27 -3.55
C PRO A 79 -21.59 -21.39 -4.27
N SER A 80 -21.46 -20.86 -5.49
CA SER A 80 -20.28 -20.96 -6.36
C SER A 80 -19.44 -19.67 -6.46
N ASP A 81 -19.98 -18.51 -6.08
CA ASP A 81 -19.19 -17.27 -5.96
C ASP A 81 -18.16 -17.39 -4.81
N ALA A 82 -16.89 -17.51 -5.21
CA ALA A 82 -15.75 -17.57 -4.30
C ALA A 82 -15.59 -16.30 -3.44
N SER A 83 -15.99 -15.13 -3.95
CA SER A 83 -15.91 -13.84 -3.25
C SER A 83 -16.89 -13.75 -2.08
N TYR A 84 -18.10 -14.31 -2.25
CA TYR A 84 -19.09 -14.39 -1.16
C TYR A 84 -18.58 -15.28 -0.02
N ARG A 85 -17.91 -16.39 -0.34
CA ARG A 85 -17.29 -17.29 0.65
C ARG A 85 -16.04 -16.68 1.30
N LEU A 86 -15.19 -15.99 0.54
CA LEU A 86 -14.05 -15.24 1.08
C LEU A 86 -14.51 -14.26 2.17
N ASN A 87 -15.56 -13.49 1.85
CA ASN A 87 -16.12 -12.50 2.75
C ASN A 87 -16.78 -13.14 3.98
N LEU A 88 -17.55 -14.23 3.80
CA LEU A 88 -18.12 -14.99 4.90
C LEU A 88 -17.04 -15.56 5.84
N GLY A 89 -15.96 -16.11 5.29
CA GLY A 89 -14.80 -16.57 6.06
C GLY A 89 -14.08 -15.44 6.81
N LEU A 90 -13.99 -14.25 6.21
CA LEU A 90 -13.45 -13.06 6.86
C LEU A 90 -14.35 -12.55 8.00
N VAL A 91 -15.68 -12.65 7.88
CA VAL A 91 -16.59 -12.39 9.01
C VAL A 91 -16.39 -13.40 10.13
N TYR A 92 -16.33 -14.70 9.83
CA TYR A 92 -16.05 -15.73 10.83
C TYR A 92 -14.70 -15.51 11.54
N LEU A 93 -13.66 -15.05 10.83
CA LEU A 93 -12.38 -14.62 11.42
C LEU A 93 -12.57 -13.49 12.45
N LYS A 94 -13.32 -12.44 12.11
CA LYS A 94 -13.59 -11.31 13.04
C LYS A 94 -14.41 -11.72 14.26
N LEU A 95 -15.34 -12.66 14.09
CA LEU A 95 -16.12 -13.28 15.17
C LEU A 95 -15.34 -14.33 16.00
N GLY A 96 -14.06 -14.59 15.69
CA GLY A 96 -13.24 -15.59 16.38
C GLY A 96 -13.57 -17.05 16.03
N GLN A 97 -14.46 -17.30 15.07
CA GLN A 97 -14.96 -18.62 14.70
C GLN A 97 -14.02 -19.29 13.67
N ALA A 98 -12.77 -19.53 14.09
CA ALA A 98 -11.67 -19.94 13.21
C ALA A 98 -11.99 -21.16 12.33
N ASP A 99 -12.60 -22.22 12.89
CA ASP A 99 -12.90 -23.45 12.13
C ASP A 99 -13.92 -23.22 11.01
N ARG A 100 -14.90 -22.32 11.23
CA ARG A 100 -15.87 -21.92 10.20
C ARG A 100 -15.23 -21.05 9.13
N ALA A 101 -14.27 -20.20 9.51
CA ALA A 101 -13.47 -19.46 8.54
C ALA A 101 -12.62 -20.41 7.67
N ILE A 102 -11.97 -21.41 8.26
CA ILE A 102 -11.19 -22.42 7.51
C ILE A 102 -12.09 -23.11 6.48
N ALA A 103 -13.29 -23.56 6.86
CA ALA A 103 -14.20 -24.25 5.95
C ALA A 103 -14.60 -23.41 4.72
N GLU A 104 -14.98 -22.14 4.91
CA GLU A 104 -15.37 -21.26 3.79
C GLU A 104 -14.18 -20.81 2.94
N LEU A 105 -13.00 -20.59 3.55
CA LEU A 105 -11.80 -20.15 2.85
C LEU A 105 -11.11 -21.30 2.10
N GLU A 106 -11.19 -22.53 2.61
CA GLU A 106 -10.84 -23.74 1.85
C GLU A 106 -11.76 -23.88 0.64
N ARG A 107 -13.08 -23.77 0.82
CA ARG A 107 -14.01 -23.83 -0.32
C ARG A 107 -13.82 -22.68 -1.32
N THR A 108 -13.39 -21.50 -0.85
CA THR A 108 -12.96 -20.39 -1.70
C THR A 108 -11.76 -20.80 -2.56
N ARG A 109 -10.73 -21.43 -1.97
CA ARG A 109 -9.53 -21.91 -2.66
C ARG A 109 -9.81 -23.03 -3.67
N GLU A 110 -10.83 -23.86 -3.41
CA GLU A 110 -11.30 -24.89 -4.35
C GLU A 110 -12.08 -24.29 -5.55
N LEU A 111 -12.89 -23.25 -5.32
CA LEU A 111 -13.70 -22.59 -6.36
C LEU A 111 -12.86 -21.65 -7.24
N ASP A 112 -11.99 -20.85 -6.63
CA ASP A 112 -11.02 -20.01 -7.32
C ASP A 112 -9.62 -20.17 -6.73
N PRO A 113 -8.82 -21.13 -7.23
CA PRO A 113 -7.37 -21.17 -6.96
C PRO A 113 -6.64 -19.91 -7.48
N SER A 114 -7.33 -19.00 -8.18
CA SER A 114 -7.09 -17.57 -8.33
C SER A 114 -6.55 -16.81 -7.12
N MET A 115 -7.15 -17.11 -5.97
CA MET A 115 -7.40 -16.09 -4.96
C MET A 115 -6.42 -16.16 -3.78
N ASP A 116 -5.23 -15.56 -3.92
CA ASP A 116 -4.22 -15.50 -2.85
C ASP A 116 -4.73 -14.85 -1.54
N LYS A 117 -5.77 -14.01 -1.61
CA LYS A 117 -6.48 -13.51 -0.42
C LYS A 117 -7.07 -14.65 0.43
N ALA A 118 -7.59 -15.71 -0.20
CA ALA A 118 -8.11 -16.89 0.51
C ALA A 118 -7.01 -17.65 1.24
N VAL A 119 -5.84 -17.85 0.59
CA VAL A 119 -4.68 -18.51 1.21
C VAL A 119 -4.10 -17.65 2.34
N SER A 120 -4.06 -16.32 2.17
CA SER A 120 -3.65 -15.38 3.23
C SER A 120 -4.57 -15.48 4.46
N TYR A 121 -5.89 -15.46 4.25
CA TYR A 121 -6.87 -15.57 5.34
C TYR A 121 -6.93 -16.97 5.96
N LEU A 122 -6.64 -18.04 5.19
CA LEU A 122 -6.43 -19.38 5.74
C LEU A 122 -5.26 -19.41 6.72
N GLY A 123 -4.13 -18.77 6.39
CA GLY A 123 -3.00 -18.65 7.31
C GLY A 123 -3.40 -18.01 8.65
N LEU A 124 -4.17 -16.92 8.61
CA LEU A 124 -4.70 -16.26 9.81
C LEU A 124 -5.69 -17.14 10.58
N ALA A 125 -6.51 -17.94 9.88
CA ALA A 125 -7.49 -18.83 10.51
C ALA A 125 -6.81 -20.03 11.19
N TYR A 126 -5.82 -20.63 10.53
CA TYR A 126 -4.98 -21.69 11.12
C TYR A 126 -4.15 -21.19 12.30
N ALA A 127 -3.59 -19.97 12.24
CA ALA A 127 -2.88 -19.38 13.37
C ALA A 127 -3.82 -19.18 14.59
N ARG A 128 -5.08 -18.79 14.36
CA ARG A 128 -6.10 -18.59 15.41
C ARG A 128 -6.64 -19.89 15.99
N SER A 129 -6.65 -20.99 15.24
CA SER A 129 -7.00 -22.33 15.76
C SER A 129 -5.78 -23.11 16.31
N GLY A 130 -4.60 -22.50 16.35
CA GLY A 130 -3.37 -23.14 16.86
C GLY A 130 -2.73 -24.16 15.90
N ASN A 131 -3.20 -24.24 14.64
CA ASN A 131 -2.59 -25.06 13.60
C ASN A 131 -1.42 -24.30 12.94
N TYR A 132 -0.37 -24.06 13.73
CA TYR A 132 0.80 -23.27 13.32
C TYR A 132 1.51 -23.82 12.07
N LEU A 133 1.40 -25.14 11.79
CA LEU A 133 2.03 -25.77 10.63
C LEU A 133 1.28 -25.43 9.33
N ALA A 134 -0.05 -25.54 9.33
CA ALA A 134 -0.87 -25.12 8.18
C ALA A 134 -0.82 -23.60 7.99
N ALA A 135 -0.72 -22.83 9.09
CA ALA A 135 -0.50 -21.38 9.04
C ALA A 135 0.85 -21.05 8.35
N TYR A 136 1.94 -21.72 8.76
CA TYR A 136 3.26 -21.56 8.16
C TYR A 136 3.25 -21.87 6.65
N GLU A 137 2.69 -23.02 6.24
CA GLU A 137 2.60 -23.38 4.82
C GLU A 137 1.76 -22.38 4.01
N ALA A 138 0.63 -21.90 4.55
CA ALA A 138 -0.21 -20.91 3.90
C ALA A 138 0.52 -19.58 3.70
N PHE A 139 1.15 -19.03 4.75
CA PHE A 139 1.90 -17.77 4.66
C PHE A 139 3.13 -17.88 3.75
N ARG A 140 3.87 -19.01 3.82
CA ARG A 140 5.01 -19.28 2.93
C ARG A 140 4.58 -19.36 1.46
N ARG A 141 3.42 -19.95 1.16
CA ARG A 141 2.85 -20.08 -0.20
C ARG A 141 2.52 -18.75 -0.86
N VAL A 142 2.02 -17.76 -0.11
CA VAL A 142 1.74 -16.38 -0.61
C VAL A 142 2.88 -15.39 -0.36
N GLY A 143 4.04 -15.86 0.10
CA GLY A 143 5.22 -15.01 0.32
C GLY A 143 5.15 -14.06 1.52
N GLN A 144 4.17 -14.20 2.42
CA GLN A 144 4.05 -13.44 3.67
C GLN A 144 5.07 -13.95 4.69
N ARG A 145 6.33 -13.53 4.54
CA ARG A 145 7.47 -14.07 5.30
C ARG A 145 7.41 -13.73 6.78
N GLU A 146 6.92 -12.54 7.12
CA GLU A 146 6.82 -12.03 8.47
C GLU A 146 5.85 -12.89 9.30
N LEU A 147 4.63 -13.08 8.79
CA LEU A 147 3.62 -13.96 9.39
C LEU A 147 4.05 -15.44 9.41
N ALA A 148 4.83 -15.88 8.42
CA ALA A 148 5.42 -17.21 8.45
C ALA A 148 6.48 -17.33 9.57
N ASP A 149 7.38 -16.36 9.69
CA ASP A 149 8.44 -16.37 10.71
C ASP A 149 7.85 -16.27 12.14
N GLU A 150 6.72 -15.57 12.33
CA GLU A 150 5.93 -15.58 13.57
C GLU A 150 5.43 -16.98 13.99
N MET A 151 5.17 -17.90 13.05
CA MET A 151 4.73 -19.27 13.39
C MET A 151 5.88 -20.18 13.84
N ARG A 152 7.14 -19.85 13.49
CA ARG A 152 8.30 -20.74 13.68
C ARG A 152 8.62 -21.11 15.13
N PRO A 153 8.44 -20.24 16.15
CA PRO A 153 8.62 -20.62 17.55
C PRO A 153 7.70 -21.77 18.00
N HIS A 154 6.61 -22.04 17.28
CA HIS A 154 5.66 -23.11 17.54
C HIS A 154 5.93 -24.39 16.72
N LEU A 155 7.03 -24.45 15.95
CA LEU A 155 7.33 -25.53 15.02
C LEU A 155 8.73 -26.11 15.20
N THR A 156 8.88 -27.39 14.89
CA THR A 156 10.19 -28.05 14.84
C THR A 156 10.94 -27.71 13.54
N ALA A 157 12.27 -27.76 13.60
CA ALA A 157 13.12 -27.57 12.42
C ALA A 157 12.81 -28.59 11.29
N ALA A 158 12.38 -29.80 11.63
CA ALA A 158 11.98 -30.82 10.67
C ALA A 158 10.70 -30.44 9.90
N GLN A 159 9.66 -29.98 10.61
CA GLN A 159 8.40 -29.52 9.99
C GLN A 159 8.63 -28.30 9.08
N ILE A 160 9.47 -27.35 9.52
CA ILE A 160 9.85 -26.18 8.71
C ILE A 160 10.57 -26.63 7.43
N ALA A 161 11.56 -27.52 7.54
CA ALA A 161 12.31 -28.03 6.40
C ALA A 161 11.45 -28.85 5.43
N GLU A 162 10.47 -29.63 5.93
CA GLU A 162 9.53 -30.37 5.08
C GLU A 162 8.65 -29.43 4.24
N VAL A 163 8.07 -28.39 4.86
CA VAL A 163 7.24 -27.39 4.16
C VAL A 163 8.07 -26.59 3.15
N ASP A 164 9.27 -26.14 3.54
CA ASP A 164 10.17 -25.41 2.64
C ASP A 164 10.63 -26.29 1.46
N ALA A 165 10.93 -27.56 1.69
CA ALA A 165 11.29 -28.51 0.64
C ALA A 165 10.09 -28.84 -0.28
N ARG A 166 8.87 -28.99 0.27
CA ARG A 166 7.64 -29.18 -0.52
C ARG A 166 7.38 -27.99 -1.46
N LEU A 167 7.45 -26.77 -0.93
CA LEU A 167 7.21 -25.54 -1.70
C LEU A 167 8.32 -25.25 -2.73
N ALA A 168 9.58 -25.62 -2.43
CA ALA A 168 10.68 -25.55 -3.40
C ALA A 168 10.55 -26.64 -4.50
N GLY A 169 10.16 -27.87 -4.13
CA GLY A 169 9.98 -28.98 -5.07
C GLY A 169 8.85 -28.77 -6.08
N THR A 170 7.85 -27.96 -5.74
CA THR A 170 6.80 -27.53 -6.69
C THR A 170 7.28 -26.51 -7.75
N ALA A 171 8.51 -26.00 -7.67
CA ALA A 171 9.06 -25.01 -8.59
C ALA A 171 9.93 -25.64 -9.71
N ALA A 172 9.34 -26.54 -10.51
CA ALA A 172 9.92 -26.99 -11.78
C ALA A 172 9.61 -25.97 -12.91
N PRO A 173 10.41 -25.91 -14.00
CA PRO A 173 10.36 -24.78 -14.95
C PRO A 173 9.14 -24.82 -15.89
N ALA A 174 8.05 -24.17 -15.48
CA ALA A 174 6.92 -23.85 -16.35
C ALA A 174 7.29 -22.72 -17.32
N GLY A 175 7.64 -23.08 -18.56
CA GLY A 175 7.91 -22.14 -19.65
C GLY A 175 6.64 -21.55 -20.27
N THR A 176 5.83 -20.84 -19.49
CA THR A 176 4.67 -20.03 -19.93
C THR A 176 4.24 -19.09 -18.81
N GLU A 177 3.71 -17.90 -19.13
CA GLU A 177 3.36 -16.88 -18.12
C GLU A 177 2.24 -17.32 -17.16
N PRO A 178 2.41 -17.09 -15.85
CA PRO A 178 1.31 -16.94 -14.90
C PRO A 178 1.22 -15.48 -14.41
N GLY A 179 0.01 -14.92 -14.38
CA GLY A 179 -0.21 -13.49 -14.09
C GLY A 179 0.26 -13.01 -12.71
N ARG A 180 0.62 -11.73 -12.63
CA ARG A 180 1.07 -11.03 -11.41
C ARG A 180 0.04 -11.12 -10.28
N ARG A 181 0.22 -12.04 -9.32
CA ARG A 181 -0.51 -11.99 -8.04
C ARG A 181 0.19 -11.04 -7.07
N ARG A 182 -0.59 -10.14 -6.46
CA ARG A 182 -0.11 -9.04 -5.63
C ARG A 182 -0.11 -9.47 -4.17
N ALA A 183 1.06 -9.63 -3.56
CA ALA A 183 1.20 -10.00 -2.16
C ALA A 183 0.60 -8.90 -1.26
N ALA A 184 -0.59 -9.14 -0.71
CA ALA A 184 -1.27 -8.19 0.16
C ALA A 184 -0.58 -8.13 1.54
N ARG A 185 -0.30 -6.91 2.02
CA ARG A 185 0.02 -6.69 3.45
C ARG A 185 -1.23 -6.95 4.28
N VAL A 186 -1.10 -7.74 5.34
CA VAL A 186 -2.18 -7.97 6.31
C VAL A 186 -2.18 -6.84 7.34
N SER A 187 -2.65 -5.67 6.91
CA SER A 187 -3.01 -4.54 7.76
C SER A 187 -4.30 -3.95 7.19
N ASP A 188 -5.37 -4.00 7.98
CA ASP A 188 -6.76 -3.80 7.56
C ASP A 188 -7.25 -4.73 6.45
N ALA A 189 -7.87 -5.83 6.87
CA ALA A 189 -8.44 -6.84 5.99
C ALA A 189 -9.70 -6.31 5.27
N GLU A 190 -9.52 -5.83 4.04
CA GLU A 190 -10.62 -5.46 3.14
C GLU A 190 -11.43 -6.68 2.68
N VAL A 191 -12.74 -6.57 2.90
CA VAL A 191 -13.79 -7.36 2.23
C VAL A 191 -13.62 -7.23 0.70
N ALA A 192 -13.71 -8.33 -0.03
CA ALA A 192 -13.74 -8.31 -1.49
C ALA A 192 -15.01 -7.58 -1.97
N ALA A 193 -14.82 -6.50 -2.72
CA ALA A 193 -15.92 -5.74 -3.30
C ALA A 193 -16.75 -6.60 -4.26
N PRO A 194 -18.08 -6.44 -4.30
CA PRO A 194 -18.91 -7.11 -5.31
C PRO A 194 -18.53 -6.61 -6.73
N PRO A 195 -18.74 -7.42 -7.78
CA PRO A 195 -18.38 -7.06 -9.14
C PRO A 195 -19.06 -5.75 -9.59
N ALA A 196 -18.31 -4.92 -10.30
CA ALA A 196 -18.81 -3.67 -10.86
C ALA A 196 -19.85 -3.96 -11.96
N ALA A 197 -20.92 -3.16 -12.01
CA ALA A 197 -21.99 -3.32 -12.97
C ALA A 197 -21.73 -2.47 -14.22
N ASP A 198 -21.35 -3.11 -15.32
CA ASP A 198 -21.25 -2.50 -16.65
C ASP A 198 -22.26 -3.10 -17.65
N ALA A 199 -22.68 -2.23 -18.58
CA ALA A 199 -23.50 -2.41 -19.78
C ALA A 199 -24.34 -3.69 -19.99
N VAL A 200 -25.65 -3.50 -20.21
CA VAL A 200 -26.54 -4.49 -20.83
C VAL A 200 -26.05 -4.86 -22.24
N PRO A 201 -25.87 -6.15 -22.59
CA PRO A 201 -25.49 -6.55 -23.93
C PRO A 201 -26.66 -6.41 -24.91
N GLY A 202 -26.49 -5.57 -25.93
CA GLY A 202 -27.34 -5.59 -27.12
C GLY A 202 -27.18 -6.88 -27.91
N ARG A 203 -28.23 -7.30 -28.63
CA ARG A 203 -28.15 -8.42 -29.57
C ARG A 203 -27.29 -8.01 -30.77
N ASP A 204 -26.40 -8.88 -31.21
CA ASP A 204 -26.63 -9.64 -32.44
C ASP A 204 -25.61 -10.76 -32.64
N ALA A 205 -25.98 -11.73 -33.47
CA ALA A 205 -25.11 -12.79 -33.97
C ALA A 205 -25.19 -12.85 -35.50
N PRO A 206 -24.11 -13.26 -36.17
CA PRO A 206 -24.31 -14.37 -37.10
C PRO A 206 -23.22 -15.46 -37.04
N ARG A 207 -23.51 -16.54 -37.77
CA ARG A 207 -22.88 -17.87 -37.70
C ARG A 207 -21.67 -18.04 -38.63
N ALA A 208 -20.72 -18.87 -38.17
CA ALA A 208 -20.09 -20.01 -38.86
C ALA A 208 -19.31 -19.87 -40.20
N GLY A 209 -18.35 -20.77 -40.39
CA GLY A 209 -17.45 -20.89 -41.54
C GLY A 209 -16.02 -21.20 -41.06
N ASP A 210 -15.65 -22.42 -40.65
CA ASP A 210 -15.56 -23.71 -41.37
C ASP A 210 -14.26 -23.87 -42.20
N ARG A 211 -13.78 -25.14 -42.35
CA ARG A 211 -12.45 -25.62 -42.81
C ARG A 211 -11.36 -25.51 -41.72
N ALA A 212 -10.66 -26.56 -41.25
CA ALA A 212 -10.39 -27.95 -41.64
C ALA A 212 -9.12 -28.22 -42.50
N ALA A 213 -8.25 -29.08 -41.95
CA ALA A 213 -7.07 -29.75 -42.56
C ALA A 213 -5.93 -28.82 -43.04
N THR A 214 -4.69 -29.27 -43.33
CA THR A 214 -4.12 -30.63 -43.59
C THR A 214 -2.69 -30.76 -43.05
N ASP A 215 -2.23 -32.01 -42.80
CA ASP A 215 -0.91 -32.61 -43.14
C ASP A 215 0.46 -31.91 -42.85
N ALA A 216 1.60 -32.61 -42.80
CA ALA A 216 1.91 -34.01 -42.44
C ALA A 216 3.45 -34.21 -42.39
N GLY A 217 3.92 -35.13 -41.53
CA GLY A 217 5.27 -35.71 -41.59
C GLY A 217 6.44 -34.78 -41.20
N THR A 218 7.69 -35.27 -41.14
CA THR A 218 8.16 -36.65 -41.37
C THR A 218 9.32 -37.01 -40.42
N ALA A 219 9.48 -38.31 -40.17
CA ALA A 219 10.65 -38.99 -39.58
C ALA A 219 12.02 -38.58 -40.21
N ALA A 220 13.19 -38.87 -39.64
CA ALA A 220 13.66 -39.26 -38.29
C ALA A 220 15.19 -39.50 -38.35
N ARG A 221 15.87 -39.73 -37.22
CA ARG A 221 16.79 -40.87 -36.94
C ARG A 221 17.72 -40.62 -35.76
N GLU A 222 18.07 -41.70 -35.07
CA GLU A 222 19.19 -41.77 -34.11
C GLU A 222 20.55 -41.70 -34.82
N PHE A 223 21.58 -41.34 -34.05
CA PHE A 223 22.87 -42.05 -34.06
C PHE A 223 23.50 -41.97 -32.66
N ASP A 224 24.42 -42.88 -32.36
CA ASP A 224 24.75 -43.33 -31.00
C ASP A 224 26.28 -43.24 -30.71
N GLU A 225 26.63 -43.56 -29.46
CA GLU A 225 27.95 -43.90 -28.90
C GLU A 225 29.01 -42.80 -28.59
N GLU A 226 29.63 -43.01 -27.42
CA GLU A 226 30.81 -42.38 -26.79
C GLU A 226 32.07 -43.27 -27.10
N PRO A 227 33.20 -43.30 -26.35
CA PRO A 227 33.91 -42.29 -25.55
C PRO A 227 35.44 -42.22 -25.85
N ALA A 228 36.18 -41.28 -25.23
CA ALA A 228 37.64 -41.38 -25.06
C ALA A 228 38.18 -40.68 -23.78
N ARG A 229 39.29 -41.20 -23.23
CA ARG A 229 40.07 -40.65 -22.08
C ARG A 229 41.36 -39.95 -22.61
N ALA A 230 42.26 -39.30 -21.85
CA ALA A 230 42.50 -39.11 -20.40
C ALA A 230 43.09 -37.67 -20.17
N THR A 231 43.90 -37.25 -19.17
CA THR A 231 44.68 -37.88 -18.06
C THR A 231 45.04 -36.81 -17.00
N ASP A 232 45.24 -37.22 -15.73
CA ASP A 232 46.02 -36.58 -14.63
C ASP A 232 45.85 -35.07 -14.25
N GLY A 233 46.07 -34.65 -13.00
CA GLY A 233 46.40 -35.40 -11.77
C GLY A 233 46.74 -34.49 -10.58
N ALA A 234 46.59 -35.02 -9.34
CA ALA A 234 46.79 -34.35 -8.03
C ALA A 234 45.81 -33.16 -7.73
N VAL A 235 45.49 -32.79 -6.48
CA VAL A 235 46.08 -33.07 -5.16
C VAL A 235 45.00 -33.52 -4.14
N ARG A 236 45.31 -34.50 -3.28
CA ARG A 236 44.57 -34.84 -2.05
C ARG A 236 45.53 -35.29 -0.94
N ALA A 237 45.82 -34.44 0.06
CA ALA A 237 46.62 -34.83 1.24
C ALA A 237 46.48 -33.87 2.45
N ALA A 238 45.40 -33.99 3.23
CA ALA A 238 45.26 -33.57 4.65
C ALA A 238 43.85 -33.99 5.12
N GLN A 239 43.65 -35.08 5.88
CA GLN A 239 43.95 -35.23 7.32
C GLN A 239 43.35 -34.05 8.12
N SER A 240 42.18 -34.16 8.78
CA SER A 240 41.58 -35.29 9.54
C SER A 240 42.32 -35.63 10.84
N ARG A 241 42.47 -34.64 11.73
CA ARG A 241 42.79 -34.79 13.17
C ARG A 241 42.43 -33.50 13.92
N THR A 242 41.39 -33.54 14.77
CA THR A 242 41.25 -32.86 16.09
C THR A 242 39.83 -33.12 16.58
N GLY A 243 39.61 -34.36 17.04
CA GLY A 243 38.63 -34.68 18.08
C GLY A 243 39.41 -35.26 19.27
N ALA A 244 38.75 -35.44 20.41
CA ALA A 244 39.36 -35.93 21.65
C ALA A 244 40.42 -35.00 22.29
N ILE A 245 39.99 -33.78 22.66
CA ILE A 245 40.28 -33.30 24.02
C ILE A 245 38.92 -33.27 24.75
N THR A 246 38.88 -33.99 25.86
CA THR A 246 37.80 -34.15 26.88
C THR A 246 36.68 -33.09 26.84
N GLN A 247 35.39 -33.43 26.88
CA GLN A 247 34.76 -34.62 27.49
C GLN A 247 35.14 -34.81 28.98
N ALA A 248 35.20 -33.69 29.69
CA ALA A 248 35.17 -33.58 31.14
C ALA A 248 34.29 -32.37 31.49
N LEU A 249 33.64 -32.37 32.66
CA LEU A 249 32.68 -31.35 33.13
C LEU A 249 31.25 -31.40 32.52
N GLU A 250 30.75 -32.60 32.18
CA GLU A 250 29.34 -32.90 32.47
C GLU A 250 29.24 -33.38 33.93
N ALA A 251 29.04 -32.45 34.86
CA ALA A 251 28.72 -32.75 36.27
C ALA A 251 28.04 -31.55 36.95
N ALA A 252 27.07 -31.84 37.83
CA ALA A 252 26.37 -30.91 38.71
C ALA A 252 25.52 -29.79 38.05
N ALA A 253 24.24 -30.09 37.84
CA ALA A 253 23.19 -29.16 38.30
C ALA A 253 23.10 -29.27 39.84
N PRO A 254 22.76 -28.18 40.56
CA PRO A 254 21.34 -27.93 40.84
C PRO A 254 20.94 -26.45 40.72
N ALA A 255 19.64 -26.19 40.84
CA ALA A 255 19.02 -24.88 40.64
C ALA A 255 19.18 -23.90 41.82
N ARG A 256 19.06 -22.59 41.51
CA ARG A 256 18.43 -21.57 42.36
C ARG A 256 18.15 -20.28 41.58
N ASP A 257 17.05 -19.63 41.92
CA ASP A 257 16.70 -18.28 41.45
C ASP A 257 17.61 -17.23 42.12
N ALA A 258 18.19 -16.33 41.32
CA ALA A 258 18.77 -15.07 41.80
C ALA A 258 18.90 -14.02 40.68
N GLU A 259 18.55 -12.79 41.03
CA GLU A 259 19.16 -11.53 40.55
C GLU A 259 19.24 -11.28 39.03
N GLN A 260 18.13 -10.75 38.54
CA GLN A 260 18.04 -9.57 37.66
C GLN A 260 19.26 -8.62 37.74
N MET A 261 20.27 -8.86 36.90
CA MET A 261 21.33 -7.89 36.60
C MET A 261 21.37 -7.59 35.09
N ALA A 262 21.38 -6.30 34.75
CA ALA A 262 21.39 -5.86 33.36
C ALA A 262 22.70 -6.26 32.66
N ARG A 263 22.62 -7.17 31.70
CA ARG A 263 23.72 -7.37 30.74
C ARG A 263 23.82 -6.13 29.86
N PRO A 264 25.02 -5.58 29.60
CA PRO A 264 25.18 -4.53 28.60
C PRO A 264 24.69 -5.06 27.25
N ALA A 265 24.12 -4.19 26.43
CA ALA A 265 23.63 -4.58 25.10
C ALA A 265 24.78 -5.23 24.32
N SER A 266 24.65 -6.53 24.04
CA SER A 266 25.58 -7.24 23.18
C SER A 266 25.60 -6.54 21.83
N ILE A 267 26.76 -6.07 21.38
CA ILE A 267 26.93 -5.54 20.03
C ILE A 267 26.54 -6.65 19.08
N GLY A 268 25.35 -6.53 18.50
CA GLY A 268 24.79 -7.52 17.61
C GLY A 268 25.59 -7.53 16.33
N HIS A 269 26.52 -8.48 16.19
CA HIS A 269 27.11 -8.81 14.91
C HIS A 269 26.04 -9.48 14.04
N GLU A 270 25.19 -8.65 13.43
CA GLU A 270 24.26 -9.07 12.39
C GLU A 270 25.08 -9.77 11.29
N PRO A 271 24.82 -11.06 10.99
CA PRO A 271 25.63 -11.80 10.05
C PRO A 271 25.47 -11.20 8.64
N PRO A 272 26.54 -11.10 7.85
CA PRO A 272 26.49 -10.42 6.55
C PRO A 272 25.43 -11.06 5.64
N LEU A 273 24.51 -10.23 5.15
CA LEU A 273 23.41 -10.67 4.30
C LEU A 273 23.95 -11.34 3.02
N PRO A 274 23.45 -12.54 2.64
CA PRO A 274 23.77 -13.15 1.36
C PRO A 274 23.48 -12.18 0.21
N LEU A 275 24.38 -12.10 -0.78
CA LEU A 275 24.31 -11.09 -1.86
C LEU A 275 22.95 -11.03 -2.56
N SER A 276 22.31 -12.18 -2.81
CA SER A 276 20.97 -12.27 -3.40
C SER A 276 19.89 -11.65 -2.51
N ARG A 277 19.98 -11.80 -1.17
CA ARG A 277 19.08 -11.17 -0.20
C ARG A 277 19.34 -9.66 -0.09
N PHE A 278 20.61 -9.25 -0.03
CA PHE A 278 21.00 -7.84 -0.04
C PHE A 278 20.48 -7.11 -1.29
N ALA A 279 20.75 -7.66 -2.48
CA ALA A 279 20.33 -7.09 -3.75
C ALA A 279 18.81 -7.06 -3.93
N THR A 280 18.07 -8.07 -3.45
CA THR A 280 16.60 -8.09 -3.56
C THR A 280 15.88 -7.26 -2.50
N GLN A 281 16.44 -7.08 -1.30
CA GLN A 281 15.87 -6.20 -0.27
C GLN A 281 16.02 -4.70 -0.60
N GLN A 282 17.04 -4.33 -1.39
CA GLN A 282 17.29 -2.95 -1.83
C GLN A 282 16.82 -2.68 -3.27
N LEU A 283 16.08 -3.61 -3.89
CA LEU A 283 15.68 -3.50 -5.29
C LEU A 283 14.52 -2.50 -5.49
N ILE A 284 14.84 -1.35 -6.07
CA ILE A 284 13.85 -0.41 -6.61
C ILE A 284 13.54 -0.84 -8.05
N ARG A 285 12.26 -0.83 -8.46
CA ARG A 285 11.81 -1.08 -9.83
C ARG A 285 10.95 0.07 -10.36
N PRO A 286 11.57 1.15 -10.85
CA PRO A 286 10.83 2.37 -11.20
C PRO A 286 9.80 2.19 -12.33
N GLU A 287 10.02 1.22 -13.22
CA GLU A 287 9.10 0.88 -14.30
C GLU A 287 7.81 0.18 -13.82
N ASP A 288 7.86 -0.54 -12.70
CA ASP A 288 6.75 -1.31 -12.12
C ASP A 288 5.76 -0.44 -11.30
N SER A 289 6.10 0.83 -11.02
CA SER A 289 5.30 1.68 -10.13
C SER A 289 3.90 1.98 -10.69
N GLU A 290 2.88 1.67 -9.88
CA GLU A 290 1.47 1.92 -10.18
C GLU A 290 1.07 3.40 -10.01
N TYR A 291 1.82 4.15 -9.20
CA TYR A 291 1.47 5.52 -8.77
C TYR A 291 2.41 6.57 -9.38
N PRO A 292 1.98 7.84 -9.51
CA PRO A 292 2.86 8.94 -9.93
C PRO A 292 4.05 9.14 -8.98
N PHE A 293 3.86 8.83 -7.69
CA PHE A 293 4.87 8.91 -6.63
C PHE A 293 4.81 7.67 -5.75
N GLU A 294 5.95 7.03 -5.54
CA GLU A 294 6.12 5.89 -4.64
C GLU A 294 7.36 6.11 -3.77
N ILE A 295 7.33 5.69 -2.50
CA ILE A 295 8.45 5.89 -1.57
C ILE A 295 8.90 4.52 -1.07
N SER A 296 10.16 4.18 -1.31
CA SER A 296 10.74 2.89 -0.91
C SER A 296 10.90 2.78 0.61
N SER A 297 11.13 1.55 1.09
CA SER A 297 11.48 1.29 2.50
C SER A 297 12.73 2.04 2.98
N GLY A 298 13.65 2.38 2.06
CA GLY A 298 14.83 3.22 2.32
C GLY A 298 14.55 4.73 2.28
N GLY A 299 13.30 5.16 2.11
CA GLY A 299 12.93 6.57 2.00
C GLY A 299 13.32 7.23 0.69
N VAL A 300 13.60 6.46 -0.36
CA VAL A 300 13.92 6.94 -1.71
C VAL A 300 12.60 7.15 -2.48
N LEU A 301 12.42 8.32 -3.08
CA LEU A 301 11.24 8.64 -3.90
C LEU A 301 11.44 8.14 -5.33
N VAL A 302 10.45 7.43 -5.85
CA VAL A 302 10.29 7.17 -7.29
C VAL A 302 9.22 8.11 -7.81
N VAL A 303 9.53 8.84 -8.89
CA VAL A 303 8.59 9.66 -9.65
C VAL A 303 8.34 8.97 -10.98
N ARG A 304 7.11 8.51 -11.24
CA ARG A 304 6.72 7.99 -12.56
C ARG A 304 6.26 9.13 -13.45
N VAL A 305 6.94 9.31 -14.57
CA VAL A 305 6.52 10.25 -15.63
C VAL A 305 5.67 9.47 -16.63
N ARG A 306 4.47 9.98 -16.92
CA ARG A 306 3.59 9.55 -18.02
C ARG A 306 2.94 10.80 -18.61
N GLY A 307 3.37 11.19 -19.81
CA GLY A 307 2.94 12.44 -20.45
C GLY A 307 3.65 13.67 -19.87
N ARG A 308 3.21 14.14 -18.69
CA ARG A 308 3.68 15.39 -18.07
C ARG A 308 3.52 15.40 -16.55
N ILE A 309 4.58 15.78 -15.84
CA ILE A 309 4.61 15.95 -14.39
C ILE A 309 5.50 17.15 -14.03
N LEU A 310 5.38 17.71 -12.82
CA LEU A 310 6.35 18.69 -12.31
C LEU A 310 7.18 18.05 -11.22
N SER A 311 8.50 18.21 -11.27
CA SER A 311 9.45 17.63 -10.32
C SER A 311 10.71 18.48 -10.17
N ARG A 312 11.28 18.51 -8.97
CA ARG A 312 12.68 18.89 -8.75
C ARG A 312 13.60 17.77 -9.27
N THR A 313 14.85 18.14 -9.56
CA THR A 313 15.91 17.21 -9.96
C THR A 313 17.00 17.04 -8.89
N GLU A 314 16.96 17.85 -7.83
CA GLU A 314 17.90 17.76 -6.70
C GLU A 314 17.80 16.39 -6.02
N GLY A 315 18.93 15.66 -5.94
CA GLY A 315 18.98 14.33 -5.35
C GLY A 315 18.50 13.19 -6.25
N VAL A 316 18.13 13.46 -7.52
CA VAL A 316 17.89 12.40 -8.50
C VAL A 316 19.20 11.62 -8.75
N ILE A 317 19.15 10.31 -8.49
CA ILE A 317 20.26 9.36 -8.62
C ILE A 317 20.08 8.39 -9.81
N VAL A 318 18.86 8.23 -10.31
CA VAL A 318 18.56 7.48 -11.56
C VAL A 318 17.48 8.23 -12.34
N SER A 319 17.65 8.30 -13.66
CA SER A 319 16.63 8.75 -14.62
C SER A 319 16.58 7.73 -15.75
N GLY A 320 15.39 7.34 -16.19
CA GLY A 320 15.21 6.32 -17.24
C GLY A 320 13.92 6.50 -18.03
N GLY A 321 13.90 5.97 -19.26
CA GLY A 321 12.86 6.26 -20.25
C GLY A 321 13.17 7.47 -21.12
N GLU A 322 12.21 7.87 -21.94
CA GLU A 322 12.34 9.03 -22.84
C GLU A 322 11.78 10.26 -22.13
N LEU A 323 12.68 11.08 -21.55
CA LEU A 323 12.33 12.23 -20.71
C LEU A 323 12.94 13.54 -21.24
N ALA A 324 12.11 14.58 -21.33
CA ALA A 324 12.52 15.96 -21.59
C ALA A 324 12.22 16.86 -20.39
N TYR A 325 13.00 17.93 -20.23
CA TYR A 325 12.98 18.80 -19.05
C TYR A 325 12.90 20.28 -19.47
N GLU A 326 11.90 21.00 -18.96
CA GLU A 326 11.72 22.44 -19.14
C GLU A 326 11.70 23.12 -17.76
N PRO A 327 12.39 24.26 -17.54
CA PRO A 327 12.25 25.00 -16.28
C PRO A 327 10.80 25.44 -16.03
N ALA A 328 10.27 25.14 -14.85
CA ALA A 328 8.93 25.58 -14.48
C ALA A 328 8.96 27.02 -13.96
N THR A 329 7.99 27.83 -14.35
CA THR A 329 7.79 29.19 -13.82
C THR A 329 6.51 29.29 -13.00
N ARG A 330 6.43 30.32 -12.13
CA ARG A 330 5.37 30.48 -11.15
C ARG A 330 4.06 30.89 -11.83
N LYS A 331 2.93 30.36 -11.33
CA LYS A 331 1.57 30.70 -11.79
C LYS A 331 0.87 31.56 -10.73
N VAL A 332 0.49 32.78 -11.06
CA VAL A 332 -0.16 33.72 -10.12
C VAL A 332 -1.48 34.20 -10.72
N ARG A 333 -2.61 33.94 -10.04
CA ARG A 333 -3.98 34.31 -10.50
C ARG A 333 -4.28 33.81 -11.92
N GLY A 334 -3.98 32.54 -12.17
CA GLY A 334 -4.08 31.88 -13.47
C GLY A 334 -3.05 32.27 -14.54
N ALA A 335 -2.31 33.37 -14.37
CA ALA A 335 -1.28 33.80 -15.30
C ALA A 335 0.07 33.10 -15.02
N VAL A 336 0.76 32.67 -16.08
CA VAL A 336 2.16 32.25 -16.01
C VAL A 336 3.04 33.51 -15.90
N THR A 337 4.10 33.44 -15.11
CA THR A 337 5.07 34.54 -14.91
C THR A 337 6.46 34.14 -15.43
N ASP A 338 7.38 35.10 -15.46
CA ASP A 338 8.80 34.85 -15.75
C ASP A 338 9.61 34.44 -14.50
N GLU A 339 8.99 34.43 -13.30
CA GLU A 339 9.66 34.02 -12.07
C GLU A 339 9.88 32.49 -12.04
N PRO A 340 11.09 31.98 -11.72
CA PRO A 340 11.33 30.55 -11.62
C PRO A 340 10.59 29.94 -10.43
N PHE A 341 9.97 28.78 -10.64
CA PHE A 341 9.20 28.08 -9.63
C PHE A 341 10.12 27.24 -8.73
N GLY A 342 9.98 27.40 -7.41
CA GLY A 342 10.69 26.61 -6.41
C GLY A 342 11.78 27.36 -5.64
N GLY A 343 12.04 28.63 -6.00
CA GLY A 343 13.05 29.50 -5.35
C GLY A 343 14.49 29.17 -5.78
N GLU A 344 15.41 29.15 -4.81
CA GLU A 344 16.84 28.81 -5.01
C GLU A 344 17.04 27.43 -5.64
N ARG A 345 16.08 26.53 -5.43
CA ARG A 345 16.03 25.20 -6.01
C ARG A 345 15.02 25.28 -7.18
N PRO A 346 15.42 25.09 -8.45
CA PRO A 346 14.45 25.11 -9.54
C PRO A 346 13.56 23.86 -9.52
N MET A 347 12.30 24.03 -9.92
CA MET A 347 11.41 22.94 -10.31
C MET A 347 11.37 22.84 -11.84
N PHE A 348 11.22 21.63 -12.36
CA PHE A 348 11.14 21.35 -13.78
C PHE A 348 9.78 20.76 -14.12
N ILE A 349 9.26 21.15 -15.27
CA ILE A 349 8.30 20.39 -16.05
C ILE A 349 9.07 19.22 -16.66
N VAL A 350 8.62 18.00 -16.43
CA VAL A 350 9.21 16.78 -16.99
C VAL A 350 8.16 16.10 -17.86
N THR A 351 8.50 15.83 -19.13
CA THR A 351 7.59 15.26 -20.13
C THR A 351 8.14 13.99 -20.77
N GLY A 352 7.24 13.17 -21.32
CA GLY A 352 7.58 11.88 -21.95
C GLY A 352 7.05 10.67 -21.16
N ASP A 353 7.71 9.51 -21.28
CA ASP A 353 7.39 8.32 -20.49
C ASP A 353 8.65 7.69 -19.90
N GLY A 354 8.65 7.50 -18.59
CA GLY A 354 9.86 7.13 -17.86
C GLY A 354 9.74 7.34 -16.35
N HIS A 355 10.88 7.50 -15.69
CA HIS A 355 10.97 7.60 -14.24
C HIS A 355 12.17 8.40 -13.75
N LEU A 356 12.04 8.99 -12.56
CA LEU A 356 13.13 9.52 -11.75
C LEU A 356 13.20 8.74 -10.43
N VAL A 357 14.40 8.56 -9.88
CA VAL A 357 14.62 8.01 -8.54
C VAL A 357 15.45 9.01 -7.75
N ALA A 358 14.89 9.54 -6.65
CA ALA A 358 15.46 10.61 -5.85
C ALA A 358 15.82 10.15 -4.43
N SER A 359 17.09 10.36 -4.06
CA SER A 359 17.59 10.20 -2.70
C SER A 359 17.03 11.29 -1.78
N PRO A 360 16.64 10.98 -0.54
CA PRO A 360 16.13 11.99 0.40
C PRO A 360 17.19 13.00 0.85
N LEU A 361 18.49 12.69 0.68
CA LEU A 361 19.62 13.52 1.11
C LEU A 361 19.47 14.01 2.57
N GLY A 362 19.19 13.08 3.48
CA GLY A 362 19.00 13.34 4.90
C GLY A 362 17.61 13.87 5.29
N ALA A 363 16.79 14.34 4.35
CA ALA A 363 15.39 14.71 4.58
C ALA A 363 14.48 13.46 4.65
N ARG A 364 13.17 13.65 4.51
CA ARG A 364 12.16 12.61 4.26
C ARG A 364 11.26 13.02 3.11
N PHE A 365 10.82 12.06 2.31
CA PHE A 365 9.73 12.29 1.35
C PHE A 365 8.37 11.90 1.96
N SER A 366 7.29 12.47 1.42
CA SER A 366 5.91 12.06 1.71
C SER A 366 5.02 12.35 0.51
N ALA A 367 4.25 11.35 0.07
CA ALA A 367 3.29 11.51 -1.02
C ALA A 367 1.88 11.76 -0.47
N VAL A 368 1.26 12.85 -0.90
CA VAL A 368 -0.07 13.30 -0.46
C VAL A 368 -1.03 13.25 -1.65
N ALA A 369 -2.11 12.50 -1.53
CA ALA A 369 -3.20 12.51 -2.50
C ALA A 369 -4.26 13.56 -2.12
N LEU A 370 -4.76 14.29 -3.12
CA LEU A 370 -5.86 15.23 -2.99
C LEU A 370 -7.09 14.67 -3.72
N ASP A 371 -8.27 14.78 -3.11
CA ASP A 371 -9.56 14.47 -3.74
C ASP A 371 -10.47 15.70 -3.76
N ASP A 372 -10.13 16.67 -4.62
CA ASP A 372 -10.74 18.02 -4.70
C ASP A 372 -10.55 18.94 -3.48
N ASP A 373 -9.99 18.43 -2.37
CA ASP A 373 -9.50 19.20 -1.23
C ASP A 373 -8.49 20.30 -1.62
N ALA A 374 -8.37 21.31 -0.75
CA ALA A 374 -7.43 22.41 -0.89
C ALA A 374 -6.24 22.28 0.07
N LEU A 375 -5.08 21.92 -0.49
CA LEU A 375 -3.80 21.92 0.21
C LEU A 375 -3.09 23.26 -0.04
N TYR A 376 -2.53 23.84 1.02
CA TYR A 376 -1.58 24.94 0.95
C TYR A 376 -0.27 24.47 1.60
N VAL A 377 0.87 24.75 0.98
CA VAL A 377 2.18 24.26 1.42
C VAL A 377 3.29 25.23 1.02
N ARG A 378 4.38 25.34 1.79
CA ARG A 378 5.55 26.16 1.39
C ARG A 378 6.12 25.69 0.05
N GLU A 379 6.56 26.64 -0.77
CA GLU A 379 7.04 26.41 -2.14
C GLU A 379 8.36 25.61 -2.21
N ASP A 380 9.22 25.72 -1.20
CA ASP A 380 10.46 24.95 -1.07
C ASP A 380 10.20 23.46 -0.75
N LEU A 381 9.23 23.15 0.10
CA LEU A 381 8.88 21.78 0.52
C LEU A 381 8.20 20.94 -0.58
N VAL A 382 7.61 21.55 -1.61
CA VAL A 382 7.05 20.81 -2.76
C VAL A 382 8.19 20.20 -3.57
N TYR A 383 8.27 18.88 -3.67
CA TYR A 383 9.28 18.21 -4.51
C TYR A 383 8.76 17.87 -5.90
N ALA A 384 7.55 17.31 -6.01
CA ALA A 384 6.95 16.98 -7.30
C ALA A 384 5.42 16.94 -7.20
N PHE A 385 4.68 17.09 -8.31
CA PHE A 385 3.23 16.94 -8.36
C PHE A 385 2.70 16.70 -9.79
N GLU A 386 1.46 16.23 -9.89
CA GLU A 386 0.82 15.95 -11.19
C GLU A 386 0.27 17.21 -11.88
N ASP A 387 0.58 17.40 -13.16
CA ASP A 387 0.15 18.56 -13.98
C ASP A 387 -1.39 18.67 -14.14
N ARG A 388 -2.15 17.61 -13.80
CA ARG A 388 -3.62 17.63 -13.73
C ARG A 388 -4.21 18.36 -12.52
N LEU A 389 -3.40 18.67 -11.49
CA LEU A 389 -3.84 19.52 -10.39
C LEU A 389 -3.99 20.97 -10.88
N ARG A 390 -4.85 21.76 -10.22
CA ARG A 390 -4.84 23.22 -10.36
C ARG A 390 -3.92 23.78 -9.27
N TRP A 391 -2.89 24.52 -9.66
CA TRP A 391 -1.98 25.17 -8.71
C TRP A 391 -1.80 26.66 -8.96
N GLU A 392 -1.58 27.39 -7.87
CA GLU A 392 -1.21 28.81 -7.89
C GLU A 392 -0.15 29.09 -6.81
N ASN A 393 0.88 29.84 -7.17
CA ASN A 393 1.88 30.40 -6.27
C ASN A 393 1.33 31.66 -5.58
N GLY A 394 1.76 31.88 -4.35
CA GLY A 394 1.43 33.06 -3.56
C GLY A 394 2.39 33.24 -2.40
N TYR A 395 1.97 34.07 -1.43
CA TYR A 395 2.70 34.33 -0.21
C TYR A 395 1.75 34.37 0.99
N VAL A 396 2.23 33.99 2.18
CA VAL A 396 1.51 34.27 3.43
C VAL A 396 1.52 35.81 3.65
N PRO A 397 0.37 36.47 3.86
CA PRO A 397 0.31 37.90 4.09
C PRO A 397 0.84 38.27 5.49
N GLY A 398 1.51 39.40 5.67
CA GLY A 398 2.04 39.78 6.98
C GLY A 398 3.02 40.96 6.95
N SER A 399 4.09 40.84 7.73
CA SER A 399 5.29 41.68 7.64
C SER A 399 6.09 41.40 6.35
N ASP A 400 7.26 42.03 6.18
CA ASP A 400 8.09 41.91 4.98
C ASP A 400 8.66 40.50 4.70
N ALA A 401 8.48 39.55 5.62
CA ALA A 401 8.90 38.15 5.48
C ALA A 401 7.98 37.38 4.50
N LYS A 402 8.42 37.28 3.24
CA LYS A 402 7.69 36.64 2.14
C LYS A 402 7.77 35.11 2.16
N ILE A 403 6.99 34.46 3.03
CA ILE A 403 6.82 32.99 3.00
C ILE A 403 6.13 32.58 1.69
N ALA A 404 6.89 32.04 0.73
CA ALA A 404 6.35 31.56 -0.54
C ALA A 404 5.56 30.27 -0.35
N VAL A 405 4.34 30.21 -0.91
CA VAL A 405 3.42 29.07 -0.77
C VAL A 405 2.79 28.70 -2.11
N VAL A 406 2.41 27.44 -2.25
CA VAL A 406 1.62 26.92 -3.38
C VAL A 406 0.28 26.41 -2.85
N GLN A 407 -0.80 26.84 -3.48
CA GLN A 407 -2.14 26.28 -3.32
C GLN A 407 -2.32 25.17 -4.38
N PHE A 408 -2.72 23.97 -3.96
CA PHE A 408 -3.15 22.88 -4.85
C PHE A 408 -4.63 22.55 -4.65
N ARG A 409 -5.36 22.28 -5.74
CA ARG A 409 -6.75 21.80 -5.74
C ARG A 409 -7.04 20.86 -6.89
N GLY A 410 -7.93 19.90 -6.67
CA GLY A 410 -8.38 18.92 -7.67
C GLY A 410 -8.05 17.49 -7.26
N LYS A 411 -8.18 16.55 -8.20
CA LYS A 411 -7.82 15.13 -7.99
C LYS A 411 -6.41 14.85 -8.54
N GLY A 412 -5.49 14.48 -7.65
CA GLY A 412 -4.09 14.20 -8.00
C GLY A 412 -3.16 14.24 -6.79
N CYS A 413 -1.88 13.97 -7.01
CA CYS A 413 -0.89 13.79 -5.94
C CYS A 413 0.17 14.90 -5.92
N VAL A 414 0.73 15.13 -4.73
CA VAL A 414 1.87 16.00 -4.46
C VAL A 414 2.88 15.24 -3.60
N ALA A 415 4.13 15.12 -4.05
CA ALA A 415 5.25 14.66 -3.25
C ALA A 415 5.94 15.85 -2.57
N LEU A 416 6.03 15.79 -1.24
CA LEU A 416 6.71 16.76 -0.39
C LEU A 416 8.06 16.20 0.08
N ARG A 417 9.02 17.08 0.37
CA ARG A 417 10.29 16.76 1.03
C ARG A 417 10.49 17.65 2.25
N THR A 418 10.61 17.04 3.42
CA THR A 418 10.59 17.69 4.74
C THR A 418 11.76 17.20 5.61
N ALA A 419 12.24 18.02 6.55
CA ALA A 419 13.34 17.68 7.45
C ALA A 419 12.95 16.56 8.43
N ALA A 420 11.70 16.56 8.89
CA ALA A 420 11.11 15.61 9.82
C ALA A 420 9.79 15.01 9.27
N PRO A 421 9.19 14.02 9.94
CA PRO A 421 7.80 13.61 9.67
C PRO A 421 6.85 14.79 9.96
N VAL A 422 5.96 15.09 9.02
CA VAL A 422 5.02 16.23 9.14
C VAL A 422 4.09 16.04 10.34
N LEU A 423 4.02 17.04 11.23
CA LEU A 423 3.07 17.08 12.33
C LEU A 423 1.80 17.82 11.91
N ALA A 424 0.63 17.35 12.34
CA ALA A 424 -0.67 17.91 11.96
C ALA A 424 -1.45 18.42 13.19
N VAL A 425 -1.71 19.72 13.24
CA VAL A 425 -2.38 20.39 14.37
C VAL A 425 -3.78 20.85 13.96
N LYS A 426 -4.82 20.27 14.57
CA LYS A 426 -6.22 20.64 14.30
C LYS A 426 -6.57 22.01 14.90
N LEU A 427 -6.79 23.00 14.04
CA LEU A 427 -7.25 24.34 14.44
C LEU A 427 -8.76 24.35 14.72
N ARG A 428 -9.20 25.12 15.71
CA ARG A 428 -10.62 25.28 16.09
C ARG A 428 -11.02 26.76 15.98
N PRO A 429 -12.25 27.10 15.53
CA PRO A 429 -12.66 28.48 15.22
C PRO A 429 -12.42 29.53 16.31
N THR A 430 -12.42 29.13 17.58
CA THR A 430 -12.29 30.02 18.74
C THR A 430 -10.87 30.09 19.31
N ARG A 431 -9.86 29.54 18.63
CA ARG A 431 -8.45 29.61 19.03
C ARG A 431 -7.55 29.98 17.87
N VAL A 432 -6.62 30.88 18.16
CA VAL A 432 -5.46 31.18 17.32
C VAL A 432 -4.32 30.23 17.69
N LEU A 433 -3.52 29.83 16.70
CA LEU A 433 -2.26 29.11 16.88
C LEU A 433 -1.13 29.99 16.35
N TYR A 434 -0.09 30.22 17.16
CA TYR A 434 1.15 30.83 16.68
C TYR A 434 2.15 29.72 16.35
N VAL A 435 2.75 29.81 15.17
CA VAL A 435 3.66 28.82 14.59
C VAL A 435 4.95 29.53 14.21
N ASP A 436 6.10 28.94 14.47
CA ASP A 436 7.38 29.47 13.99
C ASP A 436 7.42 29.49 12.44
N VAL A 437 8.04 30.51 11.83
CA VAL A 437 8.06 30.69 10.37
C VAL A 437 8.67 29.49 9.65
N ASP A 438 9.73 28.90 10.23
CA ASP A 438 10.43 27.78 9.63
C ASP A 438 9.82 26.43 10.00
N ALA A 439 9.03 26.37 11.08
CA ALA A 439 8.24 25.19 11.41
C ALA A 439 6.95 25.06 10.56
N LEU A 440 6.43 26.13 9.94
CA LEU A 440 5.20 26.06 9.15
C LEU A 440 5.42 25.33 7.82
N ALA A 441 4.93 24.09 7.68
CA ALA A 441 4.95 23.39 6.40
C ALA A 441 3.78 23.81 5.49
N GLY A 442 2.58 24.02 6.04
CA GLY A 442 1.38 24.28 5.24
C GLY A 442 0.06 24.24 6.04
N TRP A 443 -1.07 24.17 5.35
CA TRP A 443 -2.40 24.00 5.97
C TRP A 443 -3.43 23.40 5.01
N VAL A 444 -4.51 22.86 5.58
CA VAL A 444 -5.67 22.32 4.87
C VAL A 444 -6.96 22.91 5.47
N GLY A 445 -7.91 23.27 4.62
CA GLY A 445 -9.19 23.85 5.01
C GLY A 445 -9.18 25.38 5.13
N ARG A 446 -10.08 25.94 5.96
CA ARG A 446 -10.32 27.39 6.11
C ARG A 446 -9.42 28.00 7.19
N VAL A 447 -8.12 27.77 7.10
CA VAL A 447 -7.11 28.48 7.90
C VAL A 447 -6.77 29.79 7.21
N VAL A 448 -6.68 30.87 8.00
CA VAL A 448 -6.18 32.18 7.59
C VAL A 448 -4.87 32.42 8.33
N PRO A 449 -3.71 32.16 7.69
CA PRO A 449 -2.39 32.44 8.25
C PRO A 449 -1.97 33.89 7.99
N ARG A 450 -1.25 34.49 8.94
CA ARG A 450 -0.66 35.83 8.82
C ARG A 450 0.72 35.89 9.48
N VAL A 451 1.73 36.44 8.82
CA VAL A 451 3.04 36.67 9.48
C VAL A 451 2.95 37.87 10.42
N VAL A 452 3.38 37.68 11.66
CA VAL A 452 3.35 38.65 12.76
C VAL A 452 4.71 38.70 13.47
N ALA A 453 5.05 39.89 13.97
CA ALA A 453 6.20 40.07 14.87
C ALA A 453 5.72 40.07 16.34
N PRO A 454 6.54 39.59 17.30
CA PRO A 454 6.27 39.71 18.73
C PRO A 454 6.04 41.17 19.15
N ALA A 455 5.09 41.38 20.06
CA ALA A 455 4.71 42.72 20.52
C ALA A 455 5.73 43.39 21.48
N ALA A 456 6.91 42.79 21.70
CA ALA A 456 7.85 43.19 22.75
C ALA A 456 9.34 42.96 22.39
N GLY A 457 9.89 43.83 21.54
CA GLY A 457 11.26 44.37 21.66
C GLY A 457 12.46 43.45 21.39
N GLY A 458 13.13 43.66 20.26
CA GLY A 458 14.48 43.18 19.96
C GLY A 458 14.76 43.20 18.46
N GLU A 459 15.99 43.50 18.02
CA GLU A 459 16.35 43.46 16.59
C GLU A 459 16.33 42.02 16.04
N GLU A 460 16.47 41.01 16.91
CA GLU A 460 16.32 39.57 16.63
C GLU A 460 14.96 39.03 17.12
N SER A 461 13.87 39.78 16.94
CA SER A 461 12.53 39.32 17.32
C SER A 461 12.05 38.17 16.41
N ALA A 462 12.09 36.94 16.92
CA ALA A 462 11.63 35.74 16.21
C ALA A 462 10.21 35.93 15.65
N LEU A 463 10.04 35.77 14.34
CA LEU A 463 8.76 35.93 13.66
C LEU A 463 7.86 34.71 13.88
N PHE A 464 6.55 34.91 13.81
CA PHE A 464 5.56 33.84 13.90
C PHE A 464 4.51 33.98 12.80
N VAL A 465 3.89 32.86 12.44
CA VAL A 465 2.65 32.83 11.66
C VAL A 465 1.47 32.62 12.59
N GLU A 466 0.62 33.64 12.65
CA GLU A 466 -0.68 33.64 13.30
C GLU A 466 -1.69 32.86 12.43
N CYS A 467 -2.03 31.64 12.83
CA CYS A 467 -3.01 30.80 12.16
C CYS A 467 -4.36 30.89 12.87
N SER A 468 -5.38 31.39 12.15
CA SER A 468 -6.75 31.55 12.64
C SER A 468 -7.77 30.80 11.77
N GLY A 469 -9.01 30.62 12.25
CA GLY A 469 -10.08 29.96 11.50
C GLY A 469 -10.26 28.47 11.80
N GLU A 470 -10.54 27.67 10.78
CA GLU A 470 -10.91 26.25 10.93
C GLU A 470 -10.24 25.36 9.87
N GLY A 471 -9.37 24.45 10.32
CA GLY A 471 -8.66 23.56 9.42
C GLY A 471 -7.66 22.68 10.14
N ILE A 472 -6.58 22.32 9.47
CA ILE A 472 -5.40 21.64 10.02
C ILE A 472 -4.19 22.44 9.58
N VAL A 473 -3.27 22.75 10.51
CA VAL A 473 -1.96 23.32 10.20
C VAL A 473 -0.94 22.18 10.15
N LEU A 474 -0.07 22.20 9.15
CA LEU A 474 0.98 21.22 8.92
C LEU A 474 2.32 21.82 9.29
N LEU A 475 3.16 21.07 10.01
CA LEU A 475 4.46 21.53 10.52
C LEU A 475 5.59 20.60 10.09
N ASP A 476 6.77 21.16 9.82
CA ASP A 476 8.02 20.43 9.60
C ASP A 476 9.02 20.80 10.70
N ASP A 477 9.34 19.86 11.59
CA ASP A 477 10.27 20.08 12.69
C ASP A 477 11.73 19.97 12.22
N ALA A 478 12.19 21.01 11.52
CA ALA A 478 13.61 21.17 11.19
C ALA A 478 14.48 21.46 12.44
N LEU A 479 13.89 22.07 13.48
CA LEU A 479 14.57 22.45 14.72
C LEU A 479 15.07 21.23 15.51
N GLY A 480 14.40 20.08 15.40
CA GLY A 480 14.82 18.80 15.98
C GLY A 480 16.18 18.26 15.52
N ARG A 481 16.86 18.91 14.55
CA ARG A 481 18.28 18.65 14.21
C ARG A 481 19.22 19.83 14.48
N GLY A 482 18.70 20.97 14.90
CA GLY A 482 19.44 22.18 15.27
C GLY A 482 20.10 22.08 16.65
N GLY A 483 20.88 21.03 16.91
CA GLY A 483 21.86 21.08 17.99
C GLY A 483 22.85 22.20 17.70
N PRO A 484 23.21 23.06 18.67
CA PRO A 484 23.95 24.29 18.38
C PRO A 484 25.32 23.96 17.78
N THR A 485 25.53 24.41 16.55
CA THR A 485 26.86 24.53 15.95
C THR A 485 27.62 25.62 16.71
N ALA A 486 28.33 25.20 17.76
CA ALA A 486 29.31 26.02 18.46
C ALA A 486 30.38 26.53 17.47
N PRO A 487 30.99 27.70 17.73
CA PRO A 487 31.61 28.55 16.72
C PRO A 487 32.95 28.05 16.17
#